data_AF-A0AAD1VHX1-F1
#
_entry.id   AF-A0AAD1VHX1-F1
#
_cell.length_a   1.000
_cell.length_b   1.000
_cell.length_c   1.000
_cell.angle_alpha   90.00
_cell.angle_beta   90.00
_cell.angle_gamma   90.00
#
_symmetry.space_group_name_H-M   'P 1'
#
loop_
_entity.id
_entity.type
_entity.pdbx_description
1 polymer ?
#
loop_
_entity_poly.entity_id
_entity_poly.type
_entity_poly.pdbx_seq_one_letter_code
_entity_poly.pdbx_strand_id
1 'polypeptide(L)'
;MHKHDFLPSAPGLGMYVNVKAPNDETLLSKLYGPDGKFMFTSHSPGEHTICIQSNSTNLISFGSNKLRVHFDIQVGEHPVDYATIDTKDKVKQVTNGLEHLMGEVNHIIKEQEYQRLREEHYRQKSEDTNSNVLWWAIAQTVILTSVGIWQIKRFKDFLIAKKVV
;
A
#
# COMPACT_ATOMS: atom_id res chain seq x y z
N MET A 1 5.87 23.75 16.32
CA MET A 1 4.54 23.74 16.97
C MET A 1 3.57 24.44 16.05
N HIS A 2 2.74 23.69 15.31
CA HIS A 2 1.72 24.29 14.43
C HIS A 2 0.52 24.71 15.29
N LYS A 3 0.30 26.01 15.40
CA LYS A 3 -0.92 26.58 15.98
C LYS A 3 -2.04 26.31 14.98
N HIS A 4 -2.94 25.40 15.30
CA HIS A 4 -4.15 25.23 14.50
C HIS A 4 -5.05 26.43 14.80
N ASP A 5 -4.96 27.46 13.94
CA ASP A 5 -5.86 28.60 13.98
C ASP A 5 -7.23 28.13 13.47
N PHE A 6 -8.09 27.73 14.40
CA PHE A 6 -9.48 27.41 14.10
C PHE A 6 -10.22 28.73 13.82
N LEU A 7 -11.00 28.75 12.73
CA LEU A 7 -11.90 29.89 12.46
C LEU A 7 -12.98 29.94 13.55
N PRO A 8 -13.39 31.14 14.00
CA PRO A 8 -14.47 31.27 14.96
C PRO A 8 -15.76 30.68 14.39
N SER A 9 -16.47 29.90 15.21
CA SER A 9 -17.74 29.29 14.85
C SER A 9 -18.79 30.34 14.48
N ALA A 10 -19.62 30.04 13.48
CA ALA A 10 -20.66 30.96 13.01
C ALA A 10 -21.67 31.27 14.12
N PRO A 11 -22.16 32.53 14.22
CA PRO A 11 -23.17 32.90 15.22
C PRO A 11 -24.45 32.08 15.02
N GLY A 12 -24.92 31.44 16.09
CA GLY A 12 -26.10 30.56 16.05
C GLY A 12 -25.82 29.08 15.73
N LEU A 13 -24.56 28.69 15.54
CA LEU A 13 -24.18 27.28 15.41
C LEU A 13 -24.25 26.58 16.78
N GLY A 14 -25.10 25.57 16.87
CA GLY A 14 -25.18 24.67 18.02
C GLY A 14 -25.00 23.22 17.62
N MET A 15 -24.45 22.42 18.53
CA MET A 15 -24.25 20.98 18.35
C MET A 15 -25.09 20.18 19.34
N TYR A 16 -25.91 19.30 18.82
CA TYR A 16 -26.62 18.31 19.59
C TYR A 16 -25.70 17.11 19.85
N VAL A 17 -25.45 16.82 21.12
CA VAL A 17 -24.60 15.70 21.55
C VAL A 17 -25.48 14.67 22.23
N ASN A 18 -25.43 13.44 21.72
CA ASN A 18 -26.11 12.28 22.28
C ASN A 18 -25.08 11.17 22.59
N VAL A 19 -25.08 10.68 23.82
CA VAL A 19 -24.22 9.59 24.29
C VAL A 19 -25.10 8.40 24.65
N LYS A 20 -24.82 7.26 24.02
CA LYS A 20 -25.51 6.00 24.26
C LYS A 20 -24.58 4.98 24.90
N ALA A 21 -25.10 4.24 25.85
CA ALA A 21 -24.47 3.10 26.49
C ALA A 21 -24.57 1.84 25.59
N PRO A 22 -23.86 0.74 25.91
CA PRO A 22 -23.86 -0.49 25.10
C PRO A 22 -25.24 -1.16 24.97
N ASN A 23 -26.14 -0.89 25.92
CA ASN A 23 -27.52 -1.35 25.96
C ASN A 23 -28.50 -0.41 25.21
N ASP A 24 -27.98 0.53 24.41
CA ASP A 24 -28.72 1.59 23.70
C ASP A 24 -29.43 2.61 24.62
N GLU A 25 -29.10 2.61 25.92
CA GLU A 25 -29.61 3.58 26.89
C GLU A 25 -28.93 4.94 26.70
N THR A 26 -29.71 6.01 26.64
CA THR A 26 -29.19 7.38 26.47
C THR A 26 -28.66 7.92 27.80
N LEU A 27 -27.34 8.01 27.93
CA LEU A 27 -26.67 8.56 29.12
C LEU A 27 -26.70 10.09 29.16
N LEU A 28 -26.57 10.73 28.00
CA LEU A 28 -26.53 12.18 27.88
C LEU A 28 -27.14 12.60 26.55
N SER A 29 -28.07 13.54 26.58
CA SER A 29 -28.64 14.10 25.35
C SER A 29 -28.89 15.60 25.55
N LYS A 30 -28.06 16.45 24.96
CA LYS A 30 -28.12 17.90 25.19
C LYS A 30 -27.60 18.71 24.01
N LEU A 31 -28.19 19.88 23.80
CA LEU A 31 -27.71 20.89 22.86
C LEU A 31 -26.63 21.75 23.52
N TYR A 32 -25.48 21.84 22.87
CA TYR A 32 -24.36 22.69 23.24
C TYR A 32 -24.22 23.83 22.23
N GLY A 33 -23.55 24.90 22.66
CA GLY A 33 -23.15 26.00 21.78
C GLY A 33 -22.04 25.59 20.80
N PRO A 34 -21.36 26.57 20.18
CA PRO A 34 -20.26 26.29 19.25
C PRO A 34 -19.05 25.63 19.90
N ASP A 35 -18.77 25.98 21.16
CA ASP A 35 -17.71 25.41 21.98
C ASP A 35 -18.32 24.92 23.31
N GLY A 36 -17.95 23.72 23.74
CA GLY A 36 -18.49 23.14 24.97
C GLY A 36 -17.74 21.89 25.41
N LYS A 37 -17.83 21.60 26.70
CA LYS A 37 -17.32 20.37 27.31
C LYS A 37 -18.48 19.62 27.96
N PHE A 38 -18.50 18.31 27.77
CA PHE A 38 -19.43 17.41 28.45
C PHE A 38 -18.66 16.28 29.13
N MET A 39 -19.26 15.71 30.16
CA MET A 39 -18.71 14.60 30.93
C MET A 39 -19.82 13.60 31.19
N PHE A 40 -19.52 12.31 31.08
CA PHE A 40 -20.42 11.23 31.41
C PHE A 40 -19.62 10.10 32.09
N THR A 41 -20.31 9.30 32.90
CA THR A 41 -19.72 8.15 33.59
C THR A 41 -20.25 6.87 32.96
N SER A 42 -19.33 5.96 32.61
CA SER A 42 -19.67 4.62 32.12
C SER A 42 -20.00 3.71 33.29
N HIS A 43 -21.30 3.43 33.50
CA HIS A 43 -21.76 2.56 34.57
C HIS A 43 -21.65 1.06 34.21
N SER A 44 -21.72 0.73 32.92
CA SER A 44 -21.57 -0.62 32.40
C SER A 44 -20.34 -0.73 31.50
N PRO A 45 -19.59 -1.85 31.55
CA PRO A 45 -18.50 -2.09 30.63
C PRO A 45 -19.05 -2.35 29.21
N GLY A 46 -18.45 -1.73 28.20
CA GLY A 46 -18.78 -1.96 26.80
C GLY A 46 -18.60 -0.73 25.91
N GLU A 47 -19.05 -0.86 24.66
CA GLU A 47 -18.96 0.19 23.65
C GLU A 47 -19.99 1.31 23.88
N HIS A 48 -19.50 2.53 24.09
CA HIS A 48 -20.33 3.72 24.21
C HIS A 48 -20.27 4.51 22.90
N THR A 49 -21.43 4.91 22.39
CA THR A 49 -21.52 5.67 21.13
C THR A 49 -21.77 7.15 21.42
N ILE A 50 -20.92 8.02 20.90
CA ILE A 50 -21.07 9.48 20.98
C ILE A 50 -21.46 10.02 19.61
N CYS A 51 -22.69 10.54 19.49
CA CYS A 51 -23.23 11.14 18.28
C CYS A 51 -23.24 12.67 18.42
N ILE A 52 -22.63 13.37 17.46
CA ILE A 52 -22.61 14.84 17.39
C ILE A 52 -23.31 15.27 16.11
N GLN A 53 -24.35 16.09 16.24
CA GLN A 53 -25.19 16.54 15.13
C GLN A 53 -25.33 18.05 15.15
N SER A 54 -25.25 18.72 14.00
CA SER A 54 -25.52 20.16 13.91
C SER A 54 -27.02 20.40 13.79
N ASN A 55 -27.56 21.32 14.60
CA ASN A 55 -28.99 21.71 14.54
C ASN A 55 -29.24 22.93 13.64
N SER A 56 -28.22 23.44 12.94
CA SER A 56 -28.41 24.61 12.08
C SER A 56 -29.14 24.24 10.79
N THR A 57 -30.44 24.52 10.75
CA THR A 57 -31.34 24.39 9.58
C THR A 57 -31.44 25.70 8.78
N ASN A 58 -30.78 26.78 9.20
CA ASN A 58 -30.77 28.05 8.50
C ASN A 58 -29.37 28.33 7.92
N LEU A 59 -29.29 28.39 6.58
CA LEU A 59 -28.12 28.82 5.79
C LEU A 59 -26.92 27.85 5.66
N ILE A 60 -27.14 26.61 5.22
CA ILE A 60 -26.13 25.89 4.38
C ILE A 60 -26.54 25.97 2.89
N SER A 61 -27.31 27.00 2.55
CA SER A 61 -27.61 27.32 1.15
C SER A 61 -26.37 27.97 0.53
N PHE A 62 -25.90 27.41 -0.58
CA PHE A 62 -24.77 27.82 -1.42
C PHE A 62 -23.37 27.33 -1.00
N GLY A 63 -23.02 26.12 -1.45
CA GLY A 63 -21.65 25.63 -1.48
C GLY A 63 -21.40 24.46 -0.53
N SER A 64 -20.56 23.53 -0.95
CA SER A 64 -20.18 22.30 -0.24
C SER A 64 -19.40 22.58 1.06
N ASN A 65 -20.02 23.24 2.03
CA ASN A 65 -19.38 23.62 3.29
C ASN A 65 -19.41 22.43 4.25
N LYS A 66 -18.34 21.62 4.22
CA LYS A 66 -18.07 20.57 5.21
C LYS A 66 -17.84 21.22 6.59
N LEU A 67 -18.64 20.87 7.58
CA LEU A 67 -18.44 21.31 8.96
C LEU A 67 -17.22 20.58 9.56
N ARG A 68 -16.20 21.34 9.97
CA ARG A 68 -15.02 20.81 10.67
C ARG A 68 -15.25 20.89 12.17
N VAL A 69 -15.22 19.75 12.86
CA VAL A 69 -15.41 19.65 14.32
C VAL A 69 -14.10 19.24 14.96
N HIS A 70 -13.68 19.95 16.00
CA HIS A 70 -12.58 19.52 16.86
C HIS A 70 -13.16 18.79 18.08
N PHE A 71 -12.73 17.54 18.29
CA PHE A 71 -13.26 16.70 19.35
C PHE A 71 -12.10 16.04 20.12
N ASP A 72 -12.03 16.32 21.42
CA ASP A 72 -11.03 15.78 22.35
C ASP A 72 -11.74 14.90 23.38
N ILE A 73 -11.22 13.70 23.62
CA ILE A 73 -11.79 12.73 24.56
C ILE A 73 -10.76 12.44 25.63
N GLN A 74 -11.15 12.66 26.88
CA GLN A 74 -10.35 12.32 28.05
C GLN A 74 -11.08 11.24 28.85
N VAL A 75 -10.47 10.07 28.96
CA VAL A 75 -11.01 8.93 29.71
C VAL A 75 -10.34 8.90 31.08
N GLY A 76 -11.13 8.86 32.15
CA GLY A 76 -10.64 8.78 33.54
C GLY A 76 -9.97 7.45 33.86
N GLU A 77 -9.39 7.35 35.07
CA GLU A 77 -8.67 6.17 35.56
C GLU A 77 -9.59 4.94 35.62
N HIS A 78 -9.43 4.04 34.65
CA HIS A 78 -10.04 2.72 34.67
C HIS A 78 -9.02 1.70 35.21
N PRO A 79 -9.42 0.67 35.97
CA PRO A 79 -8.63 -0.53 36.10
C PRO A 79 -8.61 -1.18 34.71
N VAL A 80 -7.58 -0.84 33.93
CA VAL A 80 -7.48 -1.29 32.55
C VAL A 80 -7.20 -2.78 32.59
N ASP A 81 -8.17 -3.60 32.16
CA ASP A 81 -7.96 -5.04 32.02
C ASP A 81 -6.95 -5.25 30.89
N TYR A 82 -5.69 -5.43 31.29
CA TYR A 82 -4.53 -5.57 30.43
C TYR A 82 -4.71 -6.69 29.39
N ALA A 83 -5.63 -7.64 29.56
CA ALA A 83 -5.92 -8.68 28.57
C ALA A 83 -6.54 -8.14 27.26
N THR A 84 -7.36 -7.09 27.32
CA THR A 84 -7.96 -6.48 26.12
C THR A 84 -7.09 -5.36 25.54
N ILE A 85 -6.23 -4.75 26.36
CA ILE A 85 -5.13 -3.92 25.88
C ILE A 85 -4.09 -4.78 25.18
N ASP A 86 -3.73 -5.96 25.69
CA ASP A 86 -2.70 -6.81 25.08
C ASP A 86 -3.04 -7.17 23.63
N THR A 87 -4.32 -7.22 23.26
CA THR A 87 -4.71 -7.38 21.84
C THR A 87 -4.63 -6.08 21.03
N LYS A 88 -5.01 -4.93 21.58
CA LYS A 88 -4.90 -3.62 20.90
C LYS A 88 -3.47 -3.07 20.86
N ASP A 89 -2.68 -3.29 21.90
CA ASP A 89 -1.24 -3.00 21.96
C ASP A 89 -0.45 -4.00 21.13
N LYS A 90 -0.84 -5.29 21.02
CA LYS A 90 -0.25 -6.15 19.98
C LYS A 90 -0.55 -5.64 18.59
N VAL A 91 -1.76 -5.14 18.30
CA VAL A 91 -2.06 -4.54 16.99
C VAL A 91 -1.27 -3.24 16.76
N LYS A 92 -1.15 -2.36 17.77
CA LYS A 92 -0.38 -1.09 17.71
C LYS A 92 1.15 -1.28 17.68
N GLN A 93 1.68 -2.20 18.46
CA GLN A 93 3.10 -2.56 18.50
C GLN A 93 3.51 -3.27 17.21
N VAL A 94 2.60 -4.10 16.64
CA VAL A 94 2.76 -4.60 15.27
C VAL A 94 2.74 -3.44 14.27
N THR A 95 1.92 -2.39 14.44
CA THR A 95 1.90 -1.23 13.52
C THR A 95 3.18 -0.39 13.57
N ASN A 96 3.73 -0.12 14.75
CA ASN A 96 4.97 0.67 14.90
C ASN A 96 6.23 -0.10 14.46
N GLY A 97 6.24 -1.44 14.58
CA GLY A 97 7.25 -2.29 13.96
C GLY A 97 7.05 -2.43 12.44
N LEU A 98 5.80 -2.43 11.98
CA LEU A 98 5.45 -2.42 10.55
C LEU A 98 5.94 -1.14 9.88
N GLU A 99 5.87 0.02 10.52
CA GLU A 99 6.25 1.29 9.89
C GLU A 99 7.77 1.38 9.62
N HIS A 100 8.59 0.81 10.51
CA HIS A 100 10.04 0.72 10.32
C HIS A 100 10.45 -0.41 9.35
N LEU A 101 9.73 -1.55 9.37
CA LEU A 101 9.96 -2.66 8.43
C LEU A 101 9.37 -2.40 7.04
N MET A 102 8.31 -1.61 6.92
CA MET A 102 7.72 -1.22 5.63
C MET A 102 8.63 -0.24 4.89
N GLY A 103 9.42 0.59 5.57
CA GLY A 103 10.43 1.42 4.88
C GLY A 103 11.45 0.58 4.11
N GLU A 104 11.95 -0.49 4.74
CA GLU A 104 12.98 -1.36 4.17
C GLU A 104 12.40 -2.44 3.26
N VAL A 105 11.26 -3.06 3.63
CA VAL A 105 10.56 -4.06 2.80
C VAL A 105 9.95 -3.42 1.56
N ASN A 106 9.44 -2.18 1.63
CA ASN A 106 8.93 -1.51 0.43
C ASN A 106 10.08 -1.07 -0.50
N HIS A 107 11.28 -0.83 0.04
CA HIS A 107 12.49 -0.68 -0.77
C HIS A 107 12.90 -2.02 -1.42
N ILE A 108 12.88 -3.13 -0.67
CA ILE A 108 13.23 -4.47 -1.17
C ILE A 108 12.20 -5.00 -2.17
N ILE A 109 10.90 -4.81 -1.95
CA ILE A 109 9.84 -5.21 -2.88
C ILE A 109 9.93 -4.37 -4.15
N LYS A 110 10.18 -3.06 -4.02
CA LYS A 110 10.40 -2.18 -5.18
C LYS A 110 11.69 -2.54 -5.93
N GLU A 111 12.74 -2.97 -5.24
CA GLU A 111 13.94 -3.51 -5.87
C GLU A 111 13.71 -4.89 -6.51
N GLN A 112 12.92 -5.78 -5.89
CA GLN A 112 12.56 -7.08 -6.44
C GLN A 112 11.66 -6.95 -7.67
N GLU A 113 10.71 -6.01 -7.69
CA GLU A 113 9.88 -5.70 -8.85
C GLU A 113 10.70 -5.04 -9.97
N TYR A 114 11.64 -4.15 -9.61
CA TYR A 114 12.57 -3.55 -10.55
C TYR A 114 13.58 -4.57 -11.13
N GLN A 115 14.00 -5.56 -10.33
CA GLN A 115 14.83 -6.68 -10.82
C GLN A 115 14.02 -7.64 -11.70
N ARG A 116 12.74 -7.90 -11.38
CA ARG A 116 11.85 -8.76 -12.18
C ARG A 116 11.52 -8.17 -13.55
N LEU A 117 11.20 -6.87 -13.61
CA LEU A 117 11.01 -6.14 -14.88
C LEU A 117 12.32 -6.09 -15.70
N ARG A 118 13.47 -5.99 -15.03
CA ARG A 118 14.77 -6.11 -15.70
C ARG A 118 15.04 -7.52 -16.18
N GLU A 119 14.72 -8.57 -15.44
CA GLU A 119 14.86 -9.97 -15.88
C GLU A 119 13.97 -10.26 -17.09
N GLU A 120 12.74 -9.73 -17.14
CA GLU A 120 11.88 -9.85 -18.32
C GLU A 120 12.49 -9.12 -19.53
N HIS A 121 13.05 -7.93 -19.32
CA HIS A 121 13.72 -7.17 -20.38
C HIS A 121 15.08 -7.76 -20.79
N TYR A 122 15.86 -8.34 -19.86
CA TYR A 122 17.11 -9.04 -20.13
C TYR A 122 16.90 -10.44 -20.69
N ARG A 123 15.75 -11.07 -20.45
CA ARG A 123 15.34 -12.31 -21.14
C ARG A 123 15.08 -12.02 -22.62
N GLN A 124 14.45 -10.89 -22.93
CA GLN A 124 14.31 -10.42 -24.32
C GLN A 124 15.62 -9.86 -24.91
N LYS A 125 16.49 -9.24 -24.10
CA LYS A 125 17.78 -8.69 -24.58
C LYS A 125 18.88 -9.74 -24.74
N SER A 126 18.77 -10.85 -24.02
CA SER A 126 19.50 -12.10 -24.29
C SER A 126 19.10 -12.61 -25.68
N GLU A 127 17.83 -12.50 -26.07
CA GLU A 127 17.34 -12.85 -27.42
C GLU A 127 18.05 -12.02 -28.52
N ASP A 128 18.23 -10.70 -28.35
CA ASP A 128 18.79 -9.83 -29.40
C ASP A 128 20.32 -9.82 -29.51
N THR A 129 21.06 -9.97 -28.40
CA THR A 129 22.54 -10.10 -28.47
C THR A 129 22.95 -11.50 -28.91
N ASN A 130 22.20 -12.52 -28.46
CA ASN A 130 22.39 -13.89 -28.92
C ASN A 130 22.00 -14.02 -30.40
N SER A 131 20.96 -13.34 -30.89
CA SER A 131 20.50 -13.48 -32.27
C SER A 131 21.62 -13.25 -33.31
N ASN A 132 22.38 -12.17 -33.20
CA ASN A 132 23.44 -11.87 -34.17
C ASN A 132 24.61 -12.86 -34.08
N VAL A 133 25.10 -13.17 -32.88
CA VAL A 133 26.22 -14.10 -32.69
C VAL A 133 25.82 -15.52 -33.09
N LEU A 134 24.59 -15.92 -32.79
CA LEU A 134 24.05 -17.24 -33.13
C LEU A 134 23.80 -17.35 -34.65
N TRP A 135 23.37 -16.27 -35.32
CA TRP A 135 23.34 -16.21 -36.79
C TRP A 135 24.74 -16.37 -37.41
N TRP A 136 25.76 -15.69 -36.86
CA TRP A 136 27.15 -15.89 -37.31
C TRP A 136 27.65 -17.31 -37.04
N ALA A 137 27.29 -17.92 -35.90
CA ALA A 137 27.64 -19.30 -35.57
C ALA A 137 26.97 -20.33 -36.51
N ILE A 138 25.69 -20.10 -36.87
CA ILE A 138 24.97 -20.93 -37.85
C ILE A 138 25.63 -20.79 -39.23
N ALA A 139 25.88 -19.56 -39.69
CA ALA A 139 26.54 -19.32 -40.97
C ALA A 139 27.92 -20.00 -41.03
N GLN A 140 28.72 -19.86 -39.98
CA GLN A 140 30.03 -20.51 -39.86
C GLN A 140 29.93 -22.05 -39.90
N THR A 141 28.95 -22.64 -39.20
CA THR A 141 28.73 -24.09 -39.18
C THR A 141 28.37 -24.64 -40.57
N VAL A 142 27.53 -23.91 -41.33
CA VAL A 142 27.16 -24.28 -42.70
C VAL A 142 28.38 -24.22 -43.63
N ILE A 143 29.19 -23.16 -43.54
CA ILE A 143 30.40 -23.00 -44.35
C ILE A 143 31.37 -24.16 -44.08
N LEU A 144 31.68 -24.46 -42.82
CA LEU A 144 32.59 -25.55 -42.46
C LEU A 144 32.08 -26.92 -42.94
N THR A 145 30.78 -27.18 -42.79
CA THR A 145 30.16 -28.44 -43.26
C THR A 145 30.26 -28.56 -44.79
N SER A 146 30.00 -27.48 -45.52
CA SER A 146 30.09 -27.47 -46.99
C SER A 146 31.51 -27.73 -47.49
N VAL A 147 32.51 -27.09 -46.88
CA VAL A 147 33.92 -27.28 -47.19
C VAL A 147 34.36 -28.70 -46.84
N GLY A 148 33.91 -29.25 -45.70
CA GLY A 148 34.20 -30.63 -45.31
C GLY A 148 33.67 -31.66 -46.34
N ILE A 149 32.43 -31.50 -46.80
CA ILE A 149 31.86 -32.37 -47.84
C ILE A 149 32.65 -32.24 -49.14
N TRP A 150 33.01 -31.02 -49.53
CA TRP A 150 33.79 -30.77 -50.74
C TRP A 150 35.20 -31.37 -50.65
N GLN A 151 35.87 -31.25 -49.51
CA GLN A 151 37.18 -31.87 -49.28
C GLN A 151 37.11 -33.39 -49.39
N ILE A 152 36.09 -34.03 -48.80
CA ILE A 152 35.92 -35.48 -48.90
C ILE A 152 35.65 -35.89 -50.35
N LYS A 153 34.82 -35.15 -51.09
CA LYS A 153 34.58 -35.42 -52.52
C LYS A 153 35.85 -35.29 -53.34
N ARG A 154 36.57 -34.17 -53.20
CA ARG A 154 37.83 -33.93 -53.92
C ARG A 154 38.86 -35.01 -53.59
N PHE A 155 38.96 -35.42 -52.34
CA PHE A 155 39.86 -36.50 -51.92
C PHE A 155 39.45 -37.85 -52.53
N LYS A 156 38.15 -38.17 -52.54
CA LYS A 156 37.64 -39.37 -53.23
C LYS A 156 37.90 -39.32 -54.74
N ASP A 157 37.65 -38.19 -55.39
CA ASP A 157 37.90 -38.02 -56.82
C ASP A 157 39.39 -38.13 -57.15
N PHE A 158 40.27 -37.63 -56.28
CA PHE A 158 41.72 -37.80 -56.41
C PHE A 158 42.16 -39.25 -56.21
N LEU A 159 41.60 -39.96 -55.23
CA LEU A 159 41.86 -41.39 -55.03
C LEU A 159 41.32 -42.24 -56.18
N ILE A 160 40.17 -41.89 -56.75
CA ILE A 160 39.59 -42.57 -57.91
C ILE A 160 40.41 -42.27 -59.17
N ALA A 161 40.81 -41.03 -59.39
CA ALA A 161 41.68 -40.64 -60.51
C ALA A 161 43.08 -41.26 -60.41
N LYS A 162 43.58 -41.53 -59.20
CA LYS A 162 44.83 -42.27 -58.99
C LYS A 162 44.67 -43.78 -58.91
N LYS A 163 43.44 -44.32 -58.86
CA LYS A 163 43.15 -45.76 -58.94
C LYS A 163 42.71 -46.17 -60.35
N VAL A 164 43.45 -45.66 -61.34
CA VAL A 164 43.56 -46.21 -62.68
C VAL A 164 45.06 -46.34 -62.99
N VAL A 165 45.75 -47.17 -62.21
CA VAL A 165 46.36 -48.47 -62.56
C VAL A 165 46.37 -49.31 -61.28
#